data_AF-A0A7S0ECH3-F1
#
_entry.id   AF-A0A7S0ECH3-F1
#
_cell.length_a   1.000
_cell.length_b   1.000
_cell.length_c   1.000
_cell.angle_alpha   90.00
_cell.angle_beta   90.00
_cell.angle_gamma   90.00
#
_symmetry.space_group_name_H-M   'P 1'
#
loop_
_entity.id
_entity.type
_entity.pdbx_description
1 polymer ?
#
loop_
_entity_poly.entity_id
_entity_poly.type
_entity_poly.pdbx_seq_one_letter_code
_entity_poly.pdbx_strand_id
1 'polypeptide(L)'
;NEQRALVNRAEGAGVTTAVPTYTLLLGNLLFEGRSSEADALQLEMERRGIEPDAITNKVLAKTTEELGKQRTAVLNRLLRSGDTDQAWELFNGLLERGHADTYHLTSMLKACATSDEGDALTERAAGKGVSLPGRGSMNPPGRE
;
A
#
# COMPACT_ATOMS: atom_id res chain seq x y z
N ASN A 1 9.82 -6.27 -13.64
CA ASN A 1 8.47 -5.80 -13.27
C ASN A 1 7.61 -5.69 -14.51
N GLU A 2 6.50 -6.42 -14.56
CA GLU A 2 5.60 -6.53 -15.71
C GLU A 2 5.01 -5.17 -16.15
N GLN A 3 4.89 -4.22 -15.23
CA GLN A 3 4.45 -2.85 -15.51
C GLN A 3 5.39 -2.09 -16.47
N ARG A 4 6.71 -2.21 -16.34
CA ARG A 4 7.67 -1.62 -17.29
C ARG A 4 7.54 -2.25 -18.68
N ALA A 5 7.25 -3.55 -18.74
CA ALA A 5 7.06 -4.26 -20.00
C ALA A 5 5.75 -3.89 -20.71
N LEU A 6 4.72 -3.49 -19.96
CA LEU A 6 3.47 -2.97 -20.50
C LEU A 6 3.67 -1.58 -21.12
N VAL A 7 4.36 -0.69 -20.41
CA VAL A 7 4.69 0.67 -20.87
C VAL A 7 5.51 0.63 -22.16
N ASN A 8 6.60 -0.15 -22.18
CA ASN A 8 7.45 -0.28 -23.38
C ASN A 8 6.69 -0.85 -24.60
N ARG A 9 5.72 -1.76 -24.39
CA ARG A 9 4.89 -2.28 -25.48
C ARG A 9 3.90 -1.24 -26.01
N ALA A 10 3.30 -0.45 -25.14
CA ALA A 10 2.39 0.63 -25.54
C ALA A 10 3.15 1.70 -26.35
N GLU A 11 4.38 2.03 -25.93
CA GLU A 11 5.23 3.00 -26.62
C GLU A 11 5.74 2.47 -27.98
N GLY A 12 6.15 1.20 -28.06
CA GLY A 12 6.53 0.56 -29.32
C GLY A 12 5.38 0.50 -30.35
N ALA A 13 4.14 0.64 -29.90
CA ALA A 13 2.96 0.71 -30.76
C ALA A 13 2.57 2.16 -31.16
N GLY A 14 3.37 3.17 -30.81
CA GLY A 14 3.09 4.57 -31.14
C GLY A 14 1.99 5.21 -30.30
N VAL A 15 1.57 4.57 -29.21
CA VAL A 15 0.70 5.21 -28.21
C VAL A 15 1.59 6.15 -27.41
N THR A 16 1.47 7.45 -27.65
CA THR A 16 2.08 8.47 -26.79
C THR A 16 1.61 8.18 -25.36
N THR A 17 2.49 7.70 -24.49
CA THR A 17 2.26 7.54 -23.06
C THR A 17 2.01 8.92 -22.49
N ALA A 18 0.76 9.34 -22.57
CA ALA A 18 0.31 10.66 -22.21
C ALA A 18 0.32 10.80 -20.68
N VAL A 19 0.29 12.05 -20.22
CA VAL A 19 0.20 12.41 -18.79
C VAL A 19 -0.77 11.50 -18.01
N PRO A 20 -2.00 11.16 -18.50
CA PRO A 20 -2.93 10.29 -17.78
C PRO A 20 -2.39 8.89 -17.46
N THR A 21 -1.55 8.31 -18.33
CA THR A 21 -0.93 7.00 -18.09
C THR A 21 0.04 7.08 -16.91
N TYR A 22 0.86 8.12 -16.89
CA TYR A 22 1.77 8.38 -15.78
C TYR A 22 1.01 8.69 -14.48
N THR A 23 -0.05 9.51 -14.54
CA THR A 23 -0.92 9.80 -13.39
C THR A 23 -1.44 8.51 -12.75
N LEU A 24 -1.97 7.58 -13.56
CA LEU A 24 -2.50 6.30 -13.08
C LEU A 24 -1.41 5.45 -12.42
N LEU A 25 -0.27 5.30 -13.09
CA LEU A 25 0.83 4.48 -12.59
C LEU A 25 1.41 5.05 -11.29
N LEU A 26 1.64 6.37 -11.23
CA LEU A 26 2.08 7.05 -10.01
C LEU A 26 1.10 6.84 -8.86
N GLY A 27 -0.20 7.00 -9.13
CA GLY A 27 -1.25 6.77 -8.14
C GLY A 27 -1.22 5.35 -7.57
N ASN A 28 -1.09 4.34 -8.43
CA ASN A 28 -1.01 2.95 -8.00
C ASN A 28 0.27 2.65 -7.21
N LEU A 29 1.43 3.15 -7.66
CA LEU A 29 2.70 2.94 -6.97
C LEU A 29 2.69 3.58 -5.57
N LEU A 30 2.18 4.81 -5.46
CA LEU A 30 2.00 5.47 -4.16
C LEU A 30 1.01 4.71 -3.27
N PHE A 31 -0.10 4.23 -3.84
CA PHE A 31 -1.07 3.41 -3.13
C PHE A 31 -0.47 2.10 -2.61
N GLU A 32 0.36 1.41 -3.39
CA GLU A 32 1.06 0.18 -3.01
C GLU A 32 2.28 0.40 -2.09
N GLY A 33 2.65 1.66 -1.83
CA GLY A 33 3.85 1.97 -1.04
C GLY A 33 5.15 1.68 -1.78
N ARG A 34 5.15 1.71 -3.10
CA ARG A 34 6.32 1.48 -3.97
C ARG A 34 6.98 2.81 -4.33
N SER A 35 7.33 3.58 -3.29
CA SER A 35 7.81 4.96 -3.41
C SER A 35 9.02 5.08 -4.36
N SER A 36 10.02 4.19 -4.25
CA SER A 36 11.19 4.21 -5.13
C SER A 36 10.86 4.02 -6.61
N GLU A 37 9.82 3.24 -6.93
CA GLU A 37 9.36 3.08 -8.30
C GLU A 37 8.54 4.27 -8.77
N ALA A 38 7.79 4.92 -7.87
CA ALA A 38 7.10 6.17 -8.17
C ALA A 38 8.10 7.29 -8.47
N ASP A 39 9.18 7.40 -7.70
CA ASP A 39 10.26 8.38 -7.89
C ASP A 39 10.98 8.15 -9.23
N ALA A 40 11.31 6.89 -9.54
CA ALA A 40 11.92 6.53 -10.82
C ALA A 40 11.00 6.87 -12.01
N LEU A 41 9.69 6.72 -11.82
CA LEU A 41 8.70 7.04 -12.85
C LEU A 41 8.55 8.56 -13.05
N GLN A 42 8.64 9.37 -11.98
CA GLN A 42 8.69 10.83 -12.09
C GLN A 42 9.95 11.29 -12.84
N LEU A 43 11.11 10.74 -12.52
CA LEU A 43 12.36 11.06 -13.23
C LEU A 43 12.28 10.72 -14.72
N GLU A 44 11.59 9.63 -15.08
CA GLU A 44 11.37 9.30 -16.50
C GLU A 44 10.42 10.28 -17.19
N MET A 45 9.40 10.82 -16.50
CA MET A 45 8.58 11.90 -17.05
C MET A 45 9.43 13.14 -17.37
N GLU A 46 10.26 13.56 -16.42
CA GLU A 46 11.18 14.69 -16.59
C GLU A 46 12.15 14.46 -17.76
N ARG A 47 12.78 13.29 -17.82
CA ARG A 47 13.71 12.91 -18.91
C ARG A 47 13.07 12.98 -20.29
N ARG A 48 11.75 12.76 -20.36
CA ARG A 48 10.97 12.78 -21.60
C ARG A 48 10.29 14.13 -21.87
N GLY A 49 10.47 15.12 -21.00
CA GLY A 49 9.83 16.43 -21.11
C GLY A 49 8.30 16.38 -20.95
N ILE A 50 7.79 15.40 -20.18
CA ILE A 50 6.37 15.24 -19.90
C ILE A 50 6.07 15.92 -18.57
N GLU A 51 5.44 17.09 -18.61
CA GLU A 51 5.09 17.83 -17.41
C GLU A 51 3.86 17.23 -16.70
N PRO A 52 3.90 17.02 -15.37
CA PRO A 52 2.74 16.68 -14.58
C PRO A 52 1.63 17.73 -14.69
N ASP A 53 0.40 17.30 -14.97
CA ASP A 53 -0.77 18.18 -14.92
C ASP A 53 -1.29 18.38 -13.49
N ALA A 54 -2.34 19.19 -13.33
CA ALA A 54 -2.96 19.43 -12.02
C ALA A 54 -3.44 18.14 -11.33
N ILE A 55 -3.88 17.15 -12.12
CA ILE A 55 -4.35 15.86 -11.60
C ILE A 55 -3.16 15.04 -11.09
N THR A 56 -2.08 14.97 -11.86
CA THR A 56 -0.85 14.28 -11.50
C THR A 56 -0.24 14.89 -10.24
N ASN A 57 -0.13 16.22 -10.19
CA ASN A 57 0.35 16.92 -8.99
C ASN A 57 -0.52 16.62 -7.76
N LYS A 58 -1.84 16.55 -7.91
CA LYS A 58 -2.75 16.16 -6.82
C LYS A 58 -2.52 14.71 -6.35
N VAL A 59 -2.19 13.80 -7.26
CA VAL A 59 -1.85 12.41 -6.92
C VAL A 59 -0.52 12.36 -6.15
N LEU A 60 0.49 13.08 -6.61
CA LEU A 60 1.81 13.16 -5.98
C LEU A 60 1.76 13.84 -4.60
N ALA A 61 0.85 14.79 -4.40
CA ALA A 61 0.68 15.51 -3.15
C ALA A 61 -0.11 14.74 -2.07
N LYS A 62 -0.57 13.51 -2.35
CA LYS A 62 -1.31 12.72 -1.37
C LYS A 62 -0.47 12.45 -0.12
N THR A 63 -1.05 12.76 1.03
CA THR A 63 -0.42 12.49 2.32
C THR A 63 -0.43 10.99 2.66
N THR A 64 0.47 10.59 3.57
CA THR A 64 0.49 9.22 4.12
C THR A 64 -0.84 8.86 4.79
N GLU A 65 -1.48 9.82 5.46
CA GLU A 65 -2.80 9.65 6.08
C GLU A 65 -3.90 9.39 5.05
N GLU A 66 -3.95 10.16 3.97
CA GLU A 66 -4.93 9.95 2.90
C GLU A 66 -4.75 8.59 2.23
N LEU A 67 -3.49 8.20 1.94
CA LEU A 67 -3.19 6.89 1.38
C LEU A 67 -3.58 5.76 2.34
N GLY A 68 -3.31 5.91 3.64
CA GLY A 68 -3.72 4.95 4.68
C GLY A 68 -5.24 4.76 4.74
N LYS A 69 -6.01 5.86 4.68
CA LYS A 69 -7.48 5.80 4.59
C LYS A 69 -7.96 5.08 3.34
N GLN A 70 -7.35 5.36 2.18
CA GLN A 70 -7.68 4.70 0.92
C GLN A 70 -7.37 3.20 0.97
N ARG A 71 -6.18 2.82 1.44
CA ARG A 71 -5.75 1.43 1.60
C ARG A 71 -6.68 0.67 2.56
N THR A 72 -7.01 1.23 3.71
CA THR A 72 -7.97 0.64 4.66
C THR A 72 -9.34 0.44 4.03
N ALA A 73 -9.83 1.41 3.25
CA ALA A 73 -11.11 1.28 2.54
C ALA A 73 -11.10 0.15 1.51
N VAL A 74 -9.99 -0.01 0.77
CA VAL A 74 -9.80 -1.09 -0.22
C VAL A 74 -9.69 -2.45 0.47
N LEU A 75 -8.89 -2.59 1.53
CA LEU A 75 -8.80 -3.83 2.30
C LEU A 75 -10.18 -4.26 2.80
N ASN A 76 -10.92 -3.35 3.44
CA ASN A 76 -12.27 -3.65 3.91
C ASN A 76 -13.23 -4.00 2.77
N ARG A 77 -13.05 -3.44 1.57
CA ARG A 77 -13.85 -3.81 0.40
C ARG A 77 -13.53 -5.24 -0.05
N LEU A 78 -12.26 -5.58 -0.22
CA LEU A 78 -11.81 -6.92 -0.65
C LEU A 78 -12.26 -8.01 0.34
N LEU A 79 -12.12 -7.74 1.64
CA LEU A 79 -12.58 -8.65 2.68
C LEU A 79 -14.11 -8.86 2.65
N ARG A 80 -14.90 -7.82 2.37
CA ARG A 80 -16.36 -7.93 2.25
C ARG A 80 -16.81 -8.64 0.98
N SER A 81 -16.05 -8.55 -0.12
CA SER A 81 -16.36 -9.29 -1.36
C SER A 81 -15.88 -10.73 -1.33
N GLY A 82 -15.10 -11.14 -0.33
CA GLY A 82 -14.52 -12.48 -0.23
C GLY A 82 -13.21 -12.63 -1.00
N ASP A 83 -12.65 -11.54 -1.55
CA ASP A 83 -11.37 -11.51 -2.26
C ASP A 83 -10.20 -11.49 -1.26
N THR A 84 -10.21 -12.45 -0.32
CA THR A 84 -9.31 -12.50 0.84
C THR A 84 -7.85 -12.60 0.42
N ASP A 85 -7.54 -13.36 -0.62
CA ASP A 85 -6.16 -13.49 -1.14
C ASP A 85 -5.60 -12.14 -1.60
N GLN A 86 -6.41 -11.33 -2.29
CA GLN A 86 -6.00 -9.99 -2.74
C GLN A 86 -5.83 -9.03 -1.55
N ALA A 87 -6.67 -9.15 -0.52
CA ALA A 87 -6.52 -8.37 0.70
C ALA A 87 -5.20 -8.69 1.40
N TRP A 88 -4.85 -9.98 1.49
CA TRP A 88 -3.58 -10.43 2.07
C TRP A 88 -2.38 -10.01 1.23
N GLU A 89 -2.44 -10.11 -0.09
CA GLU A 89 -1.38 -9.65 -0.99
C GLU A 89 -1.09 -8.17 -0.79
N LEU A 90 -2.14 -7.33 -0.81
CA LEU A 90 -2.02 -5.90 -0.57
C LEU A 90 -1.42 -5.61 0.81
N PHE A 91 -1.95 -6.23 1.87
CA PHE A 91 -1.47 -6.02 3.23
C PHE A 91 0.00 -6.44 3.38
N ASN A 92 0.37 -7.62 2.89
CA ASN A 92 1.75 -8.13 2.97
C ASN A 92 2.71 -7.22 2.21
N GLY A 93 2.33 -6.75 1.01
CA GLY A 93 3.11 -5.79 0.25
C GLY A 93 3.33 -4.47 0.99
N LEU A 94 2.29 -3.94 1.63
CA LEU A 94 2.40 -2.74 2.47
C LEU A 94 3.28 -2.98 3.70
N LEU A 95 3.16 -4.14 4.34
CA LEU A 95 3.90 -4.49 5.54
C LEU A 95 5.40 -4.61 5.26
N GLU A 96 5.78 -5.33 4.20
CA GLU A 96 7.18 -5.48 3.80
C GLU A 96 7.84 -4.16 3.40
N ARG A 97 7.05 -3.20 2.90
CA ARG A 97 7.52 -1.87 2.48
C ARG A 97 7.43 -0.82 3.60
N GLY A 98 6.98 -1.18 4.81
CA GLY A 98 6.86 -0.25 5.93
C GLY A 98 5.73 0.77 5.80
N HIS A 99 4.71 0.46 4.99
CA HIS A 99 3.55 1.31 4.74
C HIS A 99 2.23 0.76 5.33
N ALA A 100 2.28 -0.41 5.97
CA ALA A 100 1.20 -0.89 6.81
C ALA A 100 1.14 -0.08 8.11
N ASP A 101 -0.05 0.01 8.69
CA ASP A 101 -0.30 0.71 9.94
C ASP A 101 -1.29 -0.09 10.80
N THR A 102 -1.62 0.43 11.98
CA THR A 102 -2.50 -0.24 12.93
C THR A 102 -3.93 -0.41 12.42
N TYR A 103 -4.41 0.48 11.54
CA TYR A 103 -5.74 0.35 10.93
C TYR A 103 -5.77 -0.79 9.92
N HIS A 104 -4.75 -0.89 9.06
CA HIS A 104 -4.60 -2.02 8.13
C HIS A 104 -4.54 -3.35 8.90
N LEU A 105 -3.71 -3.43 9.95
CA LEU A 105 -3.58 -4.62 10.80
C LEU A 105 -4.92 -4.99 11.45
N THR A 106 -5.63 -4.01 12.02
CA THR A 106 -6.95 -4.22 12.63
C THR A 106 -7.97 -4.76 11.62
N SER A 107 -7.96 -4.26 10.38
CA SER A 107 -8.81 -4.76 9.30
C SER A 107 -8.49 -6.22 8.97
N MET A 108 -7.22 -6.60 8.86
CA MET A 108 -6.82 -7.98 8.56
C MET A 108 -7.09 -8.95 9.70
N LEU A 109 -6.91 -8.54 10.96
CA LEU A 109 -7.22 -9.38 12.12
C LEU A 109 -8.69 -9.77 12.20
N LYS A 110 -9.60 -8.90 11.76
CA LYS A 110 -11.04 -9.22 11.69
C LYS A 110 -11.37 -10.30 10.67
N ALA A 111 -10.47 -10.55 9.71
CA ALA A 111 -10.63 -11.56 8.68
C ALA A 111 -9.94 -12.89 9.00
N CYS A 112 -9.11 -12.94 10.06
CA CYS A 112 -8.48 -14.17 10.50
C CYS A 112 -9.56 -15.16 10.98
N ALA A 113 -9.48 -16.41 10.53
CA ALA A 113 -10.46 -17.44 10.87
C ALA A 113 -10.20 -18.04 12.26
N THR A 114 -8.96 -17.94 12.75
CA THR A 114 -8.51 -18.55 14.00
C THR A 114 -7.69 -17.58 14.85
N SER A 115 -7.60 -17.86 16.16
CA SER A 115 -6.74 -17.09 17.07
C SER A 115 -5.27 -17.20 16.66
N ASP A 116 -4.83 -18.41 16.32
CA ASP A 116 -3.43 -18.69 15.95
C ASP A 116 -2.99 -17.88 14.72
N GLU A 117 -3.87 -17.74 13.72
CA GLU A 117 -3.63 -16.89 12.54
C GLU A 117 -3.50 -15.41 12.94
N GLY A 118 -4.36 -14.94 13.84
CA GLY A 118 -4.31 -13.56 14.34
C GLY A 118 -3.06 -13.27 15.18
N ASP A 119 -2.61 -14.23 15.99
CA ASP A 119 -1.41 -14.11 16.80
C ASP A 119 -0.15 -14.08 15.93
N ALA A 120 -0.06 -15.00 14.95
CA ALA A 120 1.02 -15.02 13.96
C ALA A 120 1.09 -13.73 13.14
N LEU A 121 -0.08 -13.17 12.76
CA LEU A 121 -0.14 -11.89 12.07
C LEU A 121 0.40 -10.75 12.94
N THR A 122 0.00 -10.71 14.22
CA THR A 122 0.40 -9.67 15.16
C THR A 122 1.91 -9.71 15.42
N GLU A 123 2.47 -10.91 15.62
CA GLU A 123 3.91 -11.10 15.80
C GLU A 123 4.70 -10.63 14.57
N ARG A 124 4.25 -11.03 13.37
CA ARG A 124 4.88 -10.60 12.11
C ARG A 124 4.80 -9.09 11.93
N ALA A 125 3.67 -8.47 12.25
CA ALA A 125 3.48 -7.03 12.15
C ALA A 125 4.38 -6.28 13.14
N ALA A 126 4.51 -6.78 14.37
CA ALA A 126 5.38 -6.20 15.40
C ALA A 126 6.86 -6.23 14.98
N GLY A 127 7.32 -7.32 14.36
CA GLY A 127 8.65 -7.43 13.78
C GLY A 127 8.96 -6.40 12.67
N LYS A 128 7.92 -5.78 12.10
CA LYS A 128 8.00 -4.74 11.08
C LYS A 128 7.64 -3.33 11.62
N GLY A 129 7.49 -3.19 12.94
CA GLY A 129 7.21 -1.92 13.61
C GLY A 129 5.74 -1.52 13.67
N VAL A 130 4.81 -2.42 13.33
CA VAL A 130 3.36 -2.18 13.41
C VAL A 130 2.78 -2.98 14.57
N SER A 131 2.38 -2.29 15.65
CA SER A 131 1.79 -2.92 16.83
C SER A 131 0.46 -2.28 17.17
N LEU A 132 -0.54 -3.08 17.54
CA LEU A 132 -1.79 -2.53 18.04
C LEU A 132 -1.56 -1.77 19.35
N PRO A 133 -2.26 -0.65 19.58
CA PRO A 133 -2.27 0.00 20.88
C PRO A 133 -2.95 -0.93 21.90
N GLY A 134 -2.13 -1.67 22.66
CA GLY A 134 -2.55 -2.37 23.87
C GLY A 134 -2.96 -3.85 23.71
N ARG A 135 -1.97 -4.74 23.61
CA ARG A 135 -1.95 -6.03 24.33
C ARG A 135 -0.54 -6.28 24.88
N GLY A 136 -0.22 -5.60 25.98
CA GLY A 136 1.02 -5.73 26.75
C GLY A 136 1.17 -4.52 27.65
N SER A 137 1.27 -4.60 28.97
CA SER A 137 1.29 -5.72 29.91
C SER A 137 0.51 -5.26 31.14
N MET A 138 -0.58 -5.94 31.51
CA MET A 138 -1.16 -5.73 32.84
C MET A 138 -0.20 -6.42 33.80
N ASN A 139 0.78 -5.66 34.31
CA ASN A 139 1.57 -6.11 35.44
C ASN A 139 0.58 -6.49 36.55
N PRO A 140 0.56 -7.74 37.04
CA PRO A 140 -0.22 -8.03 38.23
C PRO A 140 0.32 -7.13 39.35
N PRO A 141 -0.54 -6.51 40.18
CA PRO A 141 -0.08 -5.70 41.28
C PRO A 141 0.83 -6.58 42.15
N GLY A 142 2.08 -6.13 42.30
CA GLY A 142 3.06 -6.78 43.16
C GLY A 142 2.46 -6.98 44.54
N ARG A 143 2.54 -8.21 45.03
CA ARG A 143 2.35 -8.49 46.45
C ARG A 143 3.67 -8.15 47.14
N GLU A 144 3.73 -7.00 47.80
CA GLU A 144 4.49 -6.77 49.02
C GLU A 144 3.64 -5.93 49.98
#